data_AF-A0A2R6C143-F1
#
_entry.id   AF-A0A2R6C143-F1
#
_cell.length_a   1.000
_cell.length_b   1.000
_cell.length_c   1.000
_cell.angle_alpha   90.00
_cell.angle_beta   90.00
_cell.angle_gamma   90.00
#
_symmetry.space_group_name_H-M   'P 1'
#
loop_
_entity.id
_entity.type
_entity.pdbx_description
1 polymer ?
#
loop_
_entity_poly.entity_id
_entity_poly.type
_entity_poly.pdbx_seq_one_letter_code
_entity_poly.pdbx_strand_id
1 'polypeptide(L)'
;ELDPKTIERASVVVLDTRKALEEAGDMVDALKKGILNKKRVYTALELLRGSFSENISQTDITLYKSVGFALLDCVATNYLYRKAKKAQ
;
A
#
# COMPACT_ATOMS: atom_id res chain seq x y z
N GLU A 1 5.42 7.26 -11.63
CA GLU A 1 6.51 7.79 -10.78
C GLU A 1 7.59 6.75 -10.59
N LEU A 2 7.22 5.48 -10.49
CA LEU A 2 8.16 4.35 -10.45
C LEU A 2 8.47 3.84 -11.85
N ASP A 3 9.73 3.55 -12.11
CA ASP A 3 10.12 2.80 -13.29
C ASP A 3 9.80 1.30 -13.13
N PRO A 4 9.63 0.55 -14.24
CA PRO A 4 9.26 -0.86 -14.15
C PRO A 4 10.26 -1.75 -13.41
N LYS A 5 11.56 -1.43 -13.43
CA LYS A 5 12.59 -2.25 -12.76
C LYS A 5 12.45 -2.16 -11.24
N THR A 6 12.06 -1.00 -10.72
CA THR A 6 11.76 -0.86 -9.28
C THR A 6 10.63 -1.80 -8.85
N ILE A 7 9.57 -1.90 -9.65
CA ILE A 7 8.42 -2.78 -9.36
C ILE A 7 8.80 -4.26 -9.55
N GLU A 8 9.57 -4.58 -10.58
CA GLU A 8 10.06 -5.92 -10.85
C GLU A 8 10.89 -6.48 -9.68
N ARG A 9 11.85 -5.68 -9.19
CA ARG A 9 12.78 -6.03 -8.11
C ARG A 9 12.13 -6.16 -6.73
N ALA A 10 10.92 -5.66 -6.54
CA ALA A 10 10.22 -5.76 -5.27
C ALA A 10 9.73 -7.19 -5.02
N SER A 11 10.24 -7.85 -3.99
CA SER A 11 9.77 -9.18 -3.59
C SER A 11 8.30 -9.13 -3.16
N VAL A 12 7.90 -8.04 -2.50
CA VAL A 12 6.52 -7.78 -2.05
C VAL A 12 6.12 -6.34 -2.37
N VAL A 13 4.87 -6.17 -2.81
CA VAL A 13 4.23 -4.85 -2.98
C VAL A 13 3.09 -4.71 -2.00
N VAL A 14 3.12 -3.66 -1.19
CA VAL A 14 2.09 -3.31 -0.21
C VAL A 14 1.39 -2.03 -0.64
N LEU A 15 0.06 -2.06 -0.67
CA LEU A 15 -0.77 -0.94 -1.05
C LEU A 15 -1.54 -0.41 0.17
N ASP A 16 -1.82 0.88 0.23
CA ASP A 16 -2.78 1.41 1.21
C ASP A 16 -4.21 0.89 0.93
N THR A 17 -4.57 0.82 -0.34
CA THR A 17 -5.85 0.31 -0.85
C THR A 17 -5.65 -0.43 -2.17
N ARG A 18 -6.52 -1.41 -2.46
CA ARG A 18 -6.48 -2.12 -3.76
C ARG A 18 -6.76 -1.20 -4.95
N LYS A 19 -7.37 -0.03 -4.73
CA LYS A 19 -7.57 1.00 -5.76
C LYS A 19 -6.27 1.49 -6.39
N ALA A 20 -5.13 1.35 -5.72
CA ALA A 20 -3.84 1.68 -6.33
C ALA A 20 -3.56 0.85 -7.60
N LEU A 21 -4.17 -0.33 -7.78
CA LEU A 21 -4.08 -1.12 -9.02
C LEU A 21 -4.92 -0.55 -10.18
N GLU A 22 -5.73 0.48 -9.92
CA GLU A 22 -6.62 1.15 -10.88
C GLU A 22 -6.25 2.63 -11.06
N GLU A 23 -5.79 3.29 -9.99
CA GLU A 23 -5.54 4.73 -9.93
C GLU A 23 -4.04 5.08 -10.10
N ALA A 24 -3.12 4.22 -9.62
CA ALA A 24 -1.69 4.49 -9.75
C ALA A 24 -1.18 4.00 -11.11
N GLY A 25 -0.90 4.94 -12.02
CA GLY A 25 -0.52 4.62 -13.41
C GLY A 25 0.67 3.66 -13.52
N ASP A 26 1.65 3.74 -12.62
CA ASP A 26 2.79 2.80 -12.60
C ASP A 26 2.40 1.39 -12.17
N MET A 27 1.49 1.23 -11.21
CA MET A 27 0.94 -0.08 -10.83
C MET A 27 0.03 -0.65 -11.92
N VAL A 28 -0.83 0.18 -12.50
CA VAL A 28 -1.74 -0.19 -13.60
C VAL A 28 -0.93 -0.72 -14.79
N ASP A 29 0.09 0.03 -15.21
CA ASP A 29 0.94 -0.35 -16.33
C ASP A 29 1.77 -1.60 -16.03
N ALA A 30 2.35 -1.71 -14.83
CA ALA A 30 3.10 -2.89 -14.43
C ALA A 30 2.23 -4.14 -14.39
N LEU A 31 0.97 -4.03 -13.94
CA LEU A 31 0.02 -5.14 -13.94
C LEU A 31 -0.37 -5.54 -15.37
N LYS A 32 -0.68 -4.57 -16.24
CA LYS A 32 -1.01 -4.82 -17.65
C LYS A 32 0.14 -5.47 -18.42
N LYS A 33 1.38 -5.07 -18.12
CA LYS A 33 2.60 -5.61 -18.75
C LYS A 33 3.08 -6.93 -18.12
N GLY A 34 2.38 -7.45 -17.10
CA GLY A 34 2.75 -8.68 -16.41
C GLY A 34 3.98 -8.57 -15.50
N ILE A 35 4.51 -7.36 -15.31
CA ILE A 35 5.65 -7.07 -14.43
C ILE A 35 5.23 -7.21 -12.97
N LEU A 36 4.01 -6.78 -12.63
CA LEU A 36 3.44 -6.96 -11.30
C LEU A 36 2.54 -8.19 -11.26
N ASN A 37 2.94 -9.20 -10.48
CA ASN A 37 2.09 -10.35 -10.17
C ASN A 37 1.18 -10.03 -8.98
N LYS A 38 -0.15 -10.19 -9.13
CA LYS A 38 -1.12 -9.95 -8.04
C LYS A 38 -0.88 -10.80 -6.79
N LYS A 39 -0.23 -11.96 -6.92
CA LYS A 39 0.05 -12.86 -5.79
C LYS A 39 1.00 -12.25 -4.76
N ARG A 40 1.91 -11.35 -5.19
CA ARG A 40 2.83 -10.63 -4.29
C ARG A 40 2.29 -9.25 -3.85
N VAL A 41 1.01 -8.99 -4.07
CA VAL A 41 0.36 -7.70 -3.74
C VAL A 41 -0.54 -7.86 -2.53
N TYR A 42 -0.20 -7.13 -1.47
CA TYR A 42 -0.94 -7.06 -0.23
C TYR A 42 -1.44 -5.65 0.03
N THR A 43 -2.45 -5.51 0.87
CA THR A 43 -2.85 -4.22 1.44
C THR A 43 -2.30 -4.08 2.86
N ALA A 44 -2.06 -2.85 3.30
CA ALA A 44 -1.69 -2.57 4.69
C ALA A 44 -2.69 -3.18 5.69
N LEU A 45 -3.99 -3.22 5.34
CA LEU A 45 -5.02 -3.84 6.17
C LEU A 45 -4.87 -5.36 6.27
N GLU A 46 -4.49 -6.04 5.18
CA GLU A 46 -4.21 -7.48 5.21
C GLU A 46 -3.01 -7.79 6.12
N LEU A 47 -1.95 -6.97 6.06
CA LEU A 47 -0.81 -7.10 6.96
C LEU A 47 -1.21 -6.92 8.43
N LEU A 48 -2.00 -5.89 8.73
CA LEU A 48 -2.50 -5.62 10.09
C LEU A 48 -3.42 -6.74 10.62
N ARG A 49 -4.07 -7.48 9.73
CA ARG A 49 -4.90 -8.66 10.07
C ARG A 49 -4.09 -9.95 10.19
N GLY A 50 -2.77 -9.89 10.04
CA GLY A 50 -1.91 -11.07 10.01
C GLY A 50 -2.08 -11.93 8.76
N SER A 51 -2.71 -11.39 7.71
CA SER A 51 -2.91 -12.07 6.42
C SER A 51 -1.69 -11.90 5.50
N PHE A 52 -0.51 -12.19 6.04
CA PHE A 52 0.77 -12.08 5.35
C PHE A 52 1.49 -13.43 5.39
N SER A 53 1.80 -13.98 4.22
CA SER A 53 2.29 -15.34 4.06
C SER A 53 3.68 -15.44 3.43
N GLU A 54 4.27 -14.31 3.03
CA GLU A 54 5.57 -14.31 2.35
C GLU A 54 6.71 -14.33 3.38
N ASN A 55 7.74 -15.13 3.09
CA ASN A 55 8.99 -15.10 3.83
C ASN A 55 9.88 -14.00 3.22
N ILE A 56 10.00 -12.87 3.90
CA ILE A 56 10.85 -11.75 3.48
C ILE A 56 12.19 -11.80 4.24
N SER A 57 13.30 -11.76 3.50
CA SER A 57 14.65 -11.53 4.02
C SER A 57 14.92 -10.04 4.26
N GLN A 58 15.84 -9.70 5.16
CA GLN A 58 16.29 -8.31 5.34
C GLN A 58 16.90 -7.67 4.09
N THR A 59 17.35 -8.50 3.14
CA THR A 59 17.92 -8.03 1.86
C THR A 59 16.87 -7.84 0.77
N ASP A 60 15.63 -8.30 0.99
CA ASP A 60 14.55 -8.19 0.01
C ASP A 60 14.01 -6.77 -0.06
N ILE A 61 13.62 -6.37 -1.28
CA ILE A 61 12.99 -5.07 -1.51
C ILE A 61 11.49 -5.21 -1.25
N THR A 62 10.98 -4.43 -0.29
CA THR A 62 9.54 -4.24 -0.08
C THR A 62 9.13 -2.87 -0.63
N LEU A 63 8.14 -2.84 -1.51
CA LEU A 63 7.61 -1.60 -2.07
C LEU A 63 6.27 -1.27 -1.43
N TYR A 64 6.17 -0.12 -0.74
CA TYR A 64 4.89 0.44 -0.34
C TYR A 64 4.45 1.53 -1.31
N LYS A 65 3.21 1.46 -1.81
CA LYS A 65 2.61 2.50 -2.66
C LYS A 65 1.26 2.91 -2.09
N SER A 66 1.04 4.22 -2.02
CA SER A 66 -0.21 4.82 -1.56
C SER A 66 -0.80 5.71 -2.63
N VAL A 67 -2.14 5.67 -2.76
CA VAL A 67 -2.94 6.64 -3.53
C VAL A 67 -3.80 7.55 -2.63
N GLY A 68 -3.84 7.24 -1.33
CA GLY A 68 -4.70 7.90 -0.36
C GLY A 68 -6.13 7.34 -0.40
N PHE A 69 -6.79 7.29 0.76
CA PHE A 69 -8.22 7.01 0.81
C PHE A 69 -8.88 7.77 1.95
N ALA A 70 -10.08 8.31 1.70
CA ALA A 70 -10.76 9.29 2.54
C ALA A 70 -10.97 8.88 4.01
N LEU A 71 -10.99 7.58 4.31
CA LEU A 71 -11.13 7.11 5.69
C LEU A 71 -9.92 7.51 6.54
N LEU A 72 -8.71 7.59 5.97
CA LEU A 72 -7.52 8.06 6.69
C LEU A 72 -7.74 9.49 7.20
N ASP A 73 -8.26 10.37 6.35
CA ASP A 73 -8.56 11.76 6.69
C ASP A 73 -9.64 11.86 7.77
N CYS A 74 -10.71 11.07 7.63
CA CYS A 74 -11.79 11.01 8.62
C CYS A 74 -11.29 10.55 9.99
N VAL A 75 -10.44 9.51 10.05
CA VAL A 75 -9.89 8.98 11.30
C VAL A 75 -8.93 9.99 11.94
N ALA A 76 -8.03 10.59 11.15
CA ALA A 76 -7.10 11.61 11.63
C ALA A 76 -7.86 12.83 12.19
N THR A 77 -8.86 13.31 11.46
CA THR A 77 -9.70 14.45 11.87
C THR A 77 -10.48 14.14 13.14
N ASN A 78 -11.10 12.97 13.23
CA ASN A 78 -11.83 12.57 14.45
C ASN A 78 -10.90 12.44 15.66
N TYR A 79 -9.69 11.89 15.47
CA TYR A 79 -8.69 11.84 16.54
C TYR A 79 -8.32 13.23 17.06
N LEU A 80 -8.01 14.16 16.16
CA LEU A 80 -7.67 15.54 16.49
C LEU A 80 -8.84 16.26 17.17
N TYR A 81 -10.06 16.12 16.65
CA TYR A 81 -11.27 16.70 17.23
C TYR A 81 -11.49 16.23 18.67
N ARG A 82 -11.40 14.91 18.92
CA ARG A 82 -11.56 14.35 20.28
C ARG A 82 -10.47 14.81 21.23
N LYS A 83 -9.24 14.97 20.73
CA LYS A 83 -8.12 15.48 21.54
C LYS A 83 -8.33 16.95 21.92
N ALA A 84 -8.76 17.78 20.97
CA ALA A 84 -9.06 19.18 21.21
C ALA A 84 -10.18 19.35 22.24
N LYS A 85 -11.26 18.56 22.13
CA LYS A 85 -12.39 18.59 23.09
C LYS A 85 -12.01 18.21 24.53
N LYS A 86 -10.96 17.40 24.72
CA LYS A 86 -10.46 17.00 26.04
C LYS A 86 -9.47 17.99 26.66
N ALA A 87 -8.91 18.88 25.84
CA ALA A 87 -7.93 19.88 26.27
C ALA A 87 -8.58 21.23 26.64
N GLN A 88 -9.89 21.35 26.43
CA GLN A 88 -10.76 22.40 26.98
C GLN A 88 -11.27 21.98 28.36
#